data_AF-A0A0F8ZY98-F1
#
_entry.id   AF-A0A0F8ZY98-F1
#
_cell.length_a   1.000
_cell.length_b   1.000
_cell.length_c   1.000
_cell.angle_alpha   90.00
_cell.angle_beta   90.00
_cell.angle_gamma   90.00
#
_symmetry.space_group_name_H-M   'P 1'
#
loop_
_entity.id
_entity.type
_entity.pdbx_description
1 polymer ?
#
loop_
_entity_poly.entity_id
_entity_poly.type
_entity_poly.pdbx_seq_one_letter_code
_entity_poly.pdbx_strand_id
1 'polypeptide(L)' 'MLDGRNISEDWIRDTVKNPDWDTLGPDDNRHYFKTIPENGARVLHVIMNQSVSPKRIITVFFDRKARRLP' A
#
# COMPACT_ATOMS: atom_id res chain seq x y z
N MET A 1 -10.46 -6.69 12.46
CA MET A 1 -11.23 -7.20 11.31
C MET A 1 -11.15 -6.14 10.21
N LEU A 2 -10.45 -6.39 9.10
CA LEU A 2 -10.49 -5.53 7.92
C LEU A 2 -11.78 -5.83 7.15
N ASP A 3 -12.91 -5.52 7.76
CA ASP A 3 -14.22 -5.66 7.14
C ASP A 3 -14.43 -4.48 6.20
N GLY A 4 -14.46 -4.75 4.89
CA GLY A 4 -14.92 -3.76 3.90
C GLY A 4 -14.15 -3.66 2.59
N ARG A 5 -12.98 -4.29 2.43
CA ARG A 5 -12.28 -4.35 1.13
C ARG A 5 -11.61 -5.71 1.02
N ASN A 6 -11.95 -6.47 0.00
CA ASN A 6 -11.39 -7.78 -0.34
C ASN A 6 -9.89 -7.64 -0.70
N ILE A 7 -9.05 -7.34 0.30
CA ILE A 7 -7.62 -7.07 0.19
C ILE A 7 -6.92 -8.12 1.02
N SER A 8 -6.14 -8.97 0.34
CA SER A 8 -5.38 -10.02 1.00
C SER A 8 -4.29 -9.45 1.90
N GLU A 9 -4.13 -10.02 3.09
CA GLU A 9 -3.02 -9.69 3.99
C GLU A 9 -1.66 -10.00 3.36
N ASP A 10 -1.58 -11.03 2.53
CA ASP A 10 -0.35 -11.35 1.78
C ASP A 10 0.03 -10.23 0.81
N TRP A 11 -0.94 -9.65 0.09
CA TRP A 11 -0.66 -8.49 -0.78
C TRP A 11 -0.16 -7.30 0.03
N ILE A 12 -0.69 -7.07 1.23
CA ILE A 12 -0.23 -5.99 2.11
C ILE A 12 1.22 -6.24 2.55
N ARG A 13 1.52 -7.45 3.03
CA ARG A 13 2.86 -7.83 3.50
C ARG A 13 3.88 -7.75 2.38
N ASP A 14 3.53 -8.25 1.19
CA ASP A 14 4.36 -8.22 0.01
C ASP A 14 4.58 -6.79 -0.52
N THR A 15 3.56 -5.93 -0.48
CA THR A 15 3.68 -4.50 -0.86
C THR A 15 4.63 -3.74 0.06
N VAL A 16 4.62 -4.02 1.37
CA VAL A 16 5.52 -3.38 2.32
C VAL A 16 6.96 -3.90 2.19
N LYS A 17 7.12 -5.21 1.91
CA LYS A 17 8.45 -5.84 1.81
C LYS A 17 9.13 -5.59 0.47
N ASN A 18 8.36 -5.60 -0.62
CA ASN A 18 8.85 -5.51 -1.98
C ASN A 18 7.89 -4.63 -2.82
N PRO A 19 7.81 -3.32 -2.53
CA PRO A 19 6.99 -2.39 -3.32
C PRO A 19 7.54 -2.25 -4.75
N ASP A 20 6.67 -1.94 -5.72
CA ASP A 20 7.13 -1.48 -7.02
C ASP A 20 7.76 -0.08 -6.90
N TRP A 21 7.17 0.79 -6.06
CA TRP A 21 7.76 2.07 -5.68
C TRP A 21 7.22 2.53 -4.32
N ASP A 22 7.97 3.42 -3.68
CA ASP A 22 7.56 4.07 -2.45
C ASP A 22 7.80 5.58 -2.48
N THR A 23 7.02 6.31 -1.68
CA THR A 23 7.15 7.77 -1.54
C THR A 23 6.99 8.17 -0.09
N LEU A 24 7.63 9.28 0.30
CA LEU A 24 7.40 9.93 1.58
C LEU A 24 6.23 10.91 1.43
N GLY A 25 5.18 10.69 2.20
CA GLY A 25 4.04 11.59 2.28
C GLY A 25 4.36 12.86 3.08
N PRO A 26 3.50 13.90 2.99
CA PRO A 26 3.70 15.17 3.69
C PRO A 26 3.62 15.06 5.23
N ASP A 27 3.05 13.97 5.74
CA ASP A 27 2.80 13.72 7.16
C ASP A 27 3.82 12.72 7.76
N ASP A 28 5.03 12.62 7.18
CA ASP A 28 6.08 11.63 7.53
C ASP A 28 5.64 10.15 7.34
N ASN A 29 4.48 9.93 6.73
CA ASN A 29 3.98 8.60 6.42
C ASN A 29 4.69 8.04 5.17
N ARG A 30 5.06 6.76 5.22
CA ARG A 30 5.61 6.06 4.06
C ARG A 30 4.48 5.44 3.23
N HIS A 31 4.45 5.75 1.96
CA HIS A 31 3.45 5.28 1.01
C HIS A 31 4.11 4.23 0.12
N TYR A 32 3.63 2.99 0.19
CA TYR A 32 4.09 1.86 -0.61
C TYR A 32 3.06 1.53 -1.68
N PHE A 33 3.53 1.32 -2.90
CA PHE A 33 2.68 1.00 -4.03
C PHE A 33 3.13 -0.30 -4.66
N LYS A 34 2.18 -1.16 -5.00
CA LYS A 34 2.44 -2.39 -5.73
C LYS A 34 1.32 -2.73 -6.68
N THR A 35 1.67 -3.15 -7.88
CA THR A 35 0.71 -3.66 -8.87
C THR A 35 0.33 -5.09 -8.49
N ILE A 36 -0.96 -5.34 -8.32
CA ILE A 36 -1.48 -6.68 -8.00
C ILE A 36 -2.05 -7.29 -9.28
N PRO A 37 -1.27 -8.11 -10.02
CA PRO A 37 -1.71 -8.68 -11.29
C PRO A 37 -2.96 -9.57 -11.12
N GLU A 38 -3.02 -10.31 -10.02
CA GLU A 38 -4.13 -11.20 -9.66
C GLU A 38 -5.47 -10.47 -9.47
N ASN A 39 -5.45 -9.16 -9.23
CA ASN A 39 -6.64 -8.34 -9.03
C ASN A 39 -6.87 -7.35 -10.19
N GLY A 40 -6.68 -7.82 -11.43
CA GLY A 40 -6.86 -7.01 -12.63
C GLY A 40 -5.81 -5.90 -12.78
N ALA A 41 -4.57 -6.18 -12.36
CA ALA A 41 -3.44 -5.23 -12.39
C ALA A 41 -3.71 -3.90 -11.66
N ARG A 42 -4.53 -3.93 -10.59
CA ARG A 42 -4.81 -2.75 -9.77
C ARG A 42 -3.62 -2.45 -8.86
N VAL A 43 -3.35 -1.16 -8.64
CA VAL A 43 -2.29 -0.72 -7.72
C VAL A 43 -2.82 -0.75 -6.29
N LEU A 44 -2.21 -1.55 -5.43
CA LEU A 44 -2.41 -1.50 -3.99
C LEU A 44 -1.54 -0.40 -3.41
N HIS A 45 -2.16 0.50 -2.63
CA HIS A 45 -1.51 1.57 -1.91
C HIS A 45 -1.61 1.31 -0.42
N VAL A 46 -0.46 1.12 0.23
CA VAL A 46 -0.32 0.88 1.67
C VAL A 46 0.37 2.09 2.29
N ILE A 47 -0.28 2.72 3.27
CA ILE A 47 0.26 3.86 4.01
C ILE A 47 0.66 3.39 5.41
N MET A 48 1.91 3.63 5.76
CA MET A 48 2.50 3.25 7.04
C MET A 48 3.01 4.48 7.78
N ASN A 49 2.58 4.63 9.03
CA ASN A 49 3.18 5.60 9.94
C ASN A 49 4.49 5.02 10.50
N GLN A 50 5.61 5.67 10.17
CA GLN A 50 6.94 5.27 10.61
C GLN A 50 7.39 5.96 11.90
N SER A 51 6.71 7.04 12.29
CA SER A 51 7.02 7.85 13.46
C SER A 51 6.57 7.19 14.78
N VAL A 52 5.80 6.10 14.73
CA VAL A 52 5.34 5.32 15.89
C VAL A 52 6.03 3.95 15.98
N SER A 53 6.29 3.49 17.21
CA SER A 53 6.86 2.17 17.50
C SER A 53 5.86 1.32 18.31
N PRO A 54 5.43 0.14 17.81
CA PRO A 54 5.76 -0.44 16.50
C PRO A 54 5.11 0.31 15.34
N LYS A 55 5.75 0.27 14.16
CA LYS A 55 5.22 0.85 12.92
C LYS A 55 3.81 0.32 12.64
N ARG A 56 2.88 1.19 12.26
CA ARG A 56 1.48 0.80 12.00
C ARG A 56 1.06 1.12 10.59
N ILE A 57 0.34 0.19 9.98
CA ILE A 57 -0.38 0.44 8.73
C ILE A 57 -1.61 1.25 9.10
N ILE A 58 -1.71 2.47 8.58
CA ILE A 58 -2.81 3.39 8.88
C ILE A 58 -3.90 3.34 7.82
N THR A 59 -3.57 2.96 6.59
CA THR A 59 -4.54 2.95 5.48
C THR A 59 -4.10 1.98 4.38
N VAL A 60 -5.05 1.23 3.82
CA VAL A 60 -4.85 0.32 2.69
C VAL A 60 -6.04 0.40 1.73
N PHE A 61 -5.77 0.60 0.44
CA PHE A 61 -6.78 0.57 -0.61
C PHE A 61 -6.19 0.35 -1.99
N PHE A 62 -7.03 -0.02 -2.96
CA PHE A 62 -6.64 -0.04 -4.37
C PHE A 62 -6.78 1.36 -4.96
N ASP A 63 -5.67 1.95 -5.37
CA ASP A 63 -5.62 3.26 -6.00
C ASP A 63 -6.04 3.14 -7.48
N ARG A 64 -7.10 3.87 -7.86
CA ARG A 64 -7.65 3.86 -9.22
C ARG A 64 -7.01 4.92 -10.13
N LYS A 65 -6.26 5.87 -9.55
CA LYS A 65 -5.63 6.99 -10.24
C LYS A 65 -4.11 6.83 -10.35
N ALA A 66 -3.52 5.93 -9.57
CA ALA A 66 -2.13 5.55 -9.67
C ALA A 66 -1.88 4.96 -11.07
N ARG A 67 -1.39 5.80 -11.97
CA ARG A 67 -0.72 5.35 -13.18
C ARG A 67 0.74 5.20 -12.83
N ARG A 68 1.28 4.01 -13.09
CA ARG A 68 2.72 3.83 -13.23
C ARG A 68 3.13 4.80 -14.34
N LEU A 69 3.83 5.88 -13.98
CA LEU A 69 4.42 6.78 -14.97
C LEU A 69 5.38 5.91 -15.82
N PRO A 70 5.30 5.98 -17.16
CA PRO A 70 6.15 5.20 -18.06
C PRO A 70 7.63 5.53 -17.90
#